data_AF-A0AB32X8B7-F1
#
_entry.id   AF-A0AB32X8B7-F1
#
_cell.length_a   1.000
_cell.length_b   1.000
_cell.length_c   1.000
_cell.angle_alpha   90.00
_cell.angle_beta   90.00
_cell.angle_gamma   90.00
#
_symmetry.space_group_name_H-M   'P 1'
#
loop_
_entity.id
_entity.type
_entity.pdbx_description
1 polymer ?
#
loop_
_entity_poly.entity_id
_entity_poly.type
_entity_poly.pdbx_seq_one_letter_code
_entity_poly.pdbx_strand_id
1 'polypeptide(L)' 'MDFILGTRKIGINYTPLVVAEIGINHNGSLEIAKLMVDAAKEAGIEVIKHQRLADENFSLYSC' A
#
# COMPACT_ATOMS: atom_id res chain seq x y z
N MET A 1 15.15 -10.14 15.25
CA MET A 1 14.52 -8.96 15.88
C MET A 1 13.15 -8.87 15.27
N ASP A 2 12.14 -8.92 16.13
CA ASP A 2 10.76 -9.13 15.71
C ASP A 2 9.97 -7.87 16.08
N PHE A 3 9.07 -7.44 15.20
CA PHE A 3 8.23 -6.27 15.43
C PHE A 3 6.79 -6.52 14.98
N ILE A 4 5.87 -5.68 15.44
CA ILE A 4 4.44 -5.80 15.16
C ILE A 4 3.99 -4.59 14.34
N LEU A 5 3.34 -4.85 13.21
CA LEU A 5 2.66 -3.86 12.38
C LEU A 5 1.15 -4.07 12.51
N GLY A 6 0.47 -3.23 13.28
CA GLY A 6 -0.95 -3.43 13.62
C GLY A 6 -1.13 -4.74 14.40
N THR A 7 -1.69 -5.76 13.74
CA THR A 7 -1.87 -7.12 14.30
C THR A 7 -0.87 -8.14 13.71
N ARG A 8 -0.04 -7.75 12.74
CA ARG A 8 0.87 -8.64 12.00
C ARG A 8 2.27 -8.66 12.61
N LYS A 9 2.74 -9.84 13.04
CA LYS A 9 4.13 -10.04 13.51
C LYS A 9 5.07 -10.17 12.32
N ILE A 10 6.23 -9.52 12.34
CA ILE A 10 7.21 -9.51 11.26
C ILE A 10 8.59 -9.83 11.84
N GLY A 11 9.35 -10.69 11.16
CA GLY A 11 10.63 -11.21 11.61
C GLY A 11 11.01 -12.49 10.87
N ILE A 12 12.23 -12.99 11.12
CA ILE A 12 12.80 -14.14 10.40
C ILE A 12 12.03 -15.45 10.59
N ASN A 13 11.28 -15.56 11.70
CA ASN A 13 10.51 -16.74 12.06
C ASN A 13 9.03 -16.69 11.61
N TYR A 14 8.62 -15.65 10.88
CA TYR A 14 7.25 -15.46 10.42
C TYR A 14 7.18 -15.52 8.89
N THR A 15 6.00 -15.83 8.34
CA THR A 15 5.76 -15.77 6.89
C THR A 15 6.14 -14.38 6.37
N PRO A 16 6.87 -14.28 5.26
CA PRO A 16 7.22 -13.00 4.65
C PRO A 16 5.99 -12.12 4.48
N LEU A 17 6.13 -10.84 4.83
CA LEU A 17 5.09 -9.87 4.58
C LEU A 17 5.21 -9.38 3.14
N VAL A 18 4.17 -9.63 2.35
CA VAL A 18 4.04 -9.02 1.02
C VAL A 18 3.28 -7.71 1.17
N VAL A 19 3.85 -6.63 0.64
CA VAL A 19 3.23 -5.31 0.63
C VAL A 19 2.90 -4.95 -0.82
N ALA A 20 1.63 -4.71 -1.11
CA ALA A 20 1.23 -4.17 -2.40
C ALA A 20 1.56 -2.68 -2.43
N GLU A 21 2.52 -2.30 -3.27
CA GLU A 21 2.88 -0.91 -3.47
C GLU A 21 1.99 -0.28 -4.55
N ILE A 22 1.04 0.55 -4.13
CA ILE A 22 0.19 1.29 -5.08
C ILE A 22 0.86 2.59 -5.52
N GLY A 23 1.74 3.18 -4.68
CA GLY A 23 2.53 4.37 -5.03
C GLY A 23 1.67 5.47 -5.66
N ILE A 24 2.05 5.86 -6.88
CA ILE A 24 1.34 6.83 -7.75
C ILE A 24 0.56 6.17 -8.90
N ASN A 25 0.43 4.84 -8.91
CA ASN A 25 -0.12 4.09 -10.06
C ASN A 25 -1.62 4.35 -10.30
N HIS A 26 -2.29 4.99 -9.34
CA HIS A 26 -3.68 5.43 -9.46
C HIS A 26 -3.84 6.72 -10.28
N ASN A 27 -2.74 7.35 -10.72
CA ASN A 27 -2.75 8.56 -11.57
C ASN A 27 -3.66 9.69 -11.06
N GLY A 28 -3.67 9.91 -9.74
CA GLY A 28 -4.52 10.91 -9.10
C GLY A 28 -6.01 10.54 -8.98
N SER A 29 -6.44 9.37 -9.48
CA SER A 29 -7.83 8.94 -9.38
C SER A 29 -8.10 8.14 -8.12
N LEU A 30 -8.96 8.67 -7.25
CA LEU A 30 -9.45 7.96 -6.06
C LEU A 30 -10.24 6.70 -6.42
N GLU A 31 -10.93 6.70 -7.57
CA GLU A 31 -11.64 5.52 -8.06
C GLU A 31 -10.65 4.40 -8.40
N ILE A 32 -9.59 4.72 -9.15
CA ILE A 32 -8.55 3.73 -9.49
C ILE A 32 -7.84 3.26 -8.23
N ALA A 33 -7.54 4.16 -7.28
CA ALA A 33 -6.93 3.79 -6.00
C ALA A 33 -7.78 2.77 -5.23
N LYS A 34 -9.11 2.94 -5.20
CA LYS A 34 -10.04 1.98 -4.58
C LYS A 34 -10.02 0.62 -5.29
N LEU A 35 -10.04 0.62 -6.63
CA LEU A 35 -9.94 -0.63 -7.41
C LEU A 35 -8.62 -1.38 -7.13
N MET A 36 -7.52 -0.65 -6.95
CA MET A 36 -6.24 -1.25 -6.56
C MET A 36 -6.30 -1.85 -5.14
N VAL A 37 -6.99 -1.20 -4.21
CA VAL A 37 -7.21 -1.75 -2.86
C VAL A 37 -8.03 -3.03 -2.90
N ASP A 38 -9.12 -3.04 -3.69
CA ASP A 38 -9.96 -4.22 -3.86
C ASP A 38 -9.17 -5.38 -4.48
N ALA A 39 -8.40 -5.13 -5.54
CA ALA A 39 -7.55 -6.14 -6.17
C ALA A 39 -6.48 -6.71 -5.22
N ALA A 40 -5.84 -5.85 -4.41
CA ALA A 40 -4.88 -6.31 -3.41
C ALA A 40 -5.53 -7.18 -2.33
N LYS A 41 -6.74 -6.81 -1.89
CA LYS A 41 -7.53 -7.61 -0.94
C LYS A 41 -7.92 -8.97 -1.52
N GLU A 42 -8.37 -9.02 -2.77
CA GLU A 42 -8.71 -10.26 -3.49
C GLU A 42 -7.48 -11.17 -3.67
N ALA A 43 -6.29 -10.59 -3.86
CA ALA A 43 -5.02 -11.32 -3.92
C ALA A 43 -4.52 -11.81 -2.55
N GLY A 44 -5.24 -11.54 -1.45
CA GLY A 44 -4.86 -11.95 -0.10
C GLY A 44 -3.74 -11.09 0.52
N ILE A 45 -3.51 -9.89 0.00
CA ILE A 45 -2.49 -8.98 0.54
C ILE A 45 -2.99 -8.34 1.83
N GLU A 46 -2.15 -8.39 2.86
CA GLU A 46 -2.43 -7.86 4.20
C GLU A 46 -2.18 -6.36 4.31
N VAL A 47 -1.25 -5.82 3.50
CA VAL A 47 -0.75 -4.43 3.64
C VAL A 47 -0.59 -3.78 2.26
N ILE A 48 -1.12 -2.57 2.14
CA ILE A 48 -0.90 -1.69 1.01
C ILE A 48 -0.05 -0.51 1.46
N LYS A 49 0.90 -0.09 0.63
CA LYS A 49 1.65 1.15 0.84
C LYS A 49 1.25 2.18 -0.22
N HIS A 50 1.00 3.41 0.23
CA HIS A 50 0.69 4.57 -0.61
C HIS A 50 1.78 5.64 -0.46
N GLN A 51 1.95 6.47 -1.48
CA GLN A 51 2.93 7.56 -1.49
C GLN A 51 2.22 8.91 -1.40
N ARG A 52 2.43 9.64 -0.30
CA ARG A 52 1.99 11.01 -0.16
C ARG A 52 3.05 11.95 -0.73
N LEU A 53 2.71 12.66 -1.80
CA LEU A 53 3.53 13.72 -2.37
C LEU A 53 3.07 15.07 -1.81
N ALA A 54 4.00 15.87 -1.31
CA ALA A 54 3.73 17.22 -0.80
C ALA A 54 4.07 18.33 -1.82
N ASP A 55 4.72 17.97 -2.92
CA ASP A 55 5.04 18.89 -4.01
C ASP A 55 3.78 19.19 -4.82
N GLU A 56 3.44 20.48 -4.91
CA GLU A 56 2.29 20.97 -5.66
C GLU A 56 2.36 20.60 -7.14
N ASN A 57 3.55 20.48 -7.73
CA ASN A 57 3.73 20.08 -9.12
C ASN A 57 3.37 18.61 -9.37
N PHE A 58 3.38 17.78 -8.33
CA PHE A 58 3.02 16.36 -8.40
C PHE A 58 1.74 16.04 -7.60
N SER A 59 1.03 17.06 -7.11
CA SER A 59 -0.23 16.92 -6.36
C SER A 59 -1.35 16.30 -7.20
N LEU A 60 -1.29 16.42 -8.53
CA LEU A 60 -2.18 15.72 -9.46
C LEU A 60 -2.04 14.18 -9.38
N TYR A 61 -0.99 13.68 -8.73
CA TYR A 61 -0.74 12.25 -8.50
C TYR A 61 -0.84 11.86 -7.03
N SER A 62 -1.17 12.79 -6.11
CA SER A 62 -1.49 12.44 -4.73
C SER A 62 -2.98 12.09 -4.64
N CYS A 63 -3.30 10.89 -4.15
CA CYS A 63 -4.67 10.48 -3.88
C CYS A 63 -5.19 11.05 -2.56
#